data_AF-A0A3L6QPC4-F1
#
_entry.id   AF-A0A3L6QPC4-F1
#
_cell.length_a   1.000
_cell.length_b   1.000
_cell.length_c   1.000
_cell.angle_alpha   90.00
_cell.angle_beta   90.00
_cell.angle_gamma   90.00
#
_symmetry.space_group_name_H-M   'P 1'
#
loop_
_entity.id
_entity.type
_entity.pdbx_description
1 polymer ?
#
loop_
_entity_poly.entity_id
_entity_poly.type
_entity_poly.pdbx_seq_one_letter_code
_entity_poly.pdbx_strand_id
1 'polypeptide(L)' 'MQMAPGLPISEGNDAELLKGINSYRSSLKVPALTENKNAACLAEQLAKQFKGAPPSSSSRTTPSCSTTGS' A
#
# COMPACT_ATOMS: atom_id res chain seq x y z
N MET A 1 24.07 -2.57 -14.49
CA MET A 1 23.47 -2.97 -13.20
C MET A 1 22.04 -3.41 -13.47
N GLN A 2 21.72 -4.67 -13.18
CA GLN A 2 20.43 -5.29 -13.55
C GLN A 2 19.38 -4.90 -12.51
N MET A 3 18.27 -4.35 -12.99
CA MET A 3 17.08 -4.03 -12.19
C MET A 3 16.35 -5.36 -11.98
N ALA A 4 16.17 -5.81 -10.74
CA ALA A 4 15.46 -7.05 -10.46
C ALA A 4 13.99 -6.89 -10.88
N PRO A 5 13.46 -7.77 -11.76
CA PRO A 5 12.08 -7.70 -12.20
C PRO A 5 11.18 -8.22 -11.08
N GLY A 6 10.12 -7.45 -10.78
CA GLY A 6 8.93 -7.90 -10.06
C GLY A 6 9.21 -8.75 -8.83
N LEU A 7 9.58 -8.11 -7.72
CA LEU A 7 9.42 -8.76 -6.43
C LEU A 7 7.93 -9.10 -6.30
N PRO A 8 7.55 -10.37 -6.09
CA PRO A 8 6.16 -10.68 -5.82
C PRO A 8 5.78 -9.87 -4.58
N ILE A 9 4.79 -8.99 -4.72
CA ILE A 9 4.03 -8.55 -3.54
C ILE A 9 3.36 -9.85 -3.11
N SER A 10 4.03 -10.59 -2.22
CA SER A 10 3.49 -11.80 -1.62
C SER A 10 2.08 -11.45 -1.18
N GLU A 11 1.15 -12.40 -1.27
CA GLU A 11 -0.13 -12.36 -0.57
C GLU A 11 0.13 -12.47 0.95
N GLY A 12 1.04 -11.63 1.44
CA GLY A 12 1.69 -11.65 2.72
C GLY A 12 1.21 -10.42 3.46
N ASN A 13 0.85 -10.66 4.71
CA ASN A 13 0.25 -9.69 5.61
C ASN A 13 1.04 -8.37 5.64
N ASP A 14 0.39 -7.27 6.03
CA ASP A 14 0.94 -5.90 6.01
C ASP A 14 2.34 -5.78 6.63
N ALA A 15 2.66 -6.64 7.60
CA ALA A 15 3.98 -6.73 8.23
C ALA A 15 5.10 -7.18 7.28
N GLU A 16 4.86 -8.14 6.39
CA GLU A 16 5.86 -8.60 5.41
C GLU A 16 6.10 -7.53 4.33
N LEU A 17 5.04 -6.85 3.90
CA LEU A 17 5.15 -5.71 2.98
C LEU A 17 5.98 -4.58 3.61
N LEU A 18 5.67 -4.20 4.85
CA LEU A 18 6.41 -3.17 5.57
C LEU A 18 7.89 -3.54 5.73
N LYS A 19 8.18 -4.81 6.04
CA LYS A 19 9.54 -5.33 6.14
C LYS A 19 10.28 -5.20 4.82
N GLY A 20 9.69 -5.64 3.70
CA GLY A 20 10.29 -5.54 2.38
C GLY A 20 10.58 -4.09 1.94
N ILE A 21 9.63 -3.18 2.17
CA ILE A 21 9.80 -1.74 1.88
C ILE A 21 10.94 -1.16 2.73
N ASN A 22 11.01 -1.52 4.01
CA ASN A 22 12.06 -1.05 4.90
C ASN A 22 13.44 -1.61 4.55
N SER A 23 13.52 -2.84 4.03
CA SER A 23 14.78 -3.35 3.47
C SER A 23 15.27 -2.50 2.31
N TYR A 24 14.38 -2.11 1.37
CA TYR A 24 14.75 -1.23 0.27
C TYR A 24 15.15 0.18 0.75
N ARG A 25 14.41 0.76 1.70
CA ARG A 25 14.73 2.06 2.30
C ARG A 25 16.07 2.06 3.03
N SER A 26 16.41 0.96 3.70
CA SER A 26 17.71 0.76 4.33
C SER A 26 18.85 0.78 3.31
N SER A 27 18.68 0.12 2.16
CA SER A 27 19.64 0.18 1.05
C SER A 27 19.87 1.60 0.53
N LEU A 28 18.85 2.45 0.62
CA LEU A 28 18.92 3.88 0.27
C LEU A 28 19.35 4.78 1.43
N LYS A 29 19.64 4.22 2.61
CA LYS A 29 20.03 4.94 3.84
C LYS A 29 19.01 6.01 4.27
N VAL A 30 17.73 5.77 4.01
CA VAL A 30 16.63 6.63 4.49
C VAL A 30 15.90 5.99 5.67
N PRO A 31 15.23 6.77 6.53
CA PRO A 31 14.56 6.25 7.72
C PRO A 31 13.51 5.19 7.40
N ALA A 32 13.37 4.19 8.26
CA ALA A 32 12.33 3.17 8.14
C ALA A 32 10.92 3.78 8.28
N LEU A 33 9.96 3.20 7.58
CA LEU A 33 8.53 3.46 7.76
C LEU A 33 8.02 2.68 8.96
N THR A 34 7.00 3.23 9.60
CA THR A 34 6.22 2.58 10.66
C THR A 34 4.82 2.28 10.16
N GLU A 35 4.12 1.37 10.85
CA GLU A 35 2.71 1.10 10.57
C GLU A 35 1.87 2.37 10.75
N ASN A 36 0.89 2.56 9.86
CA ASN A 36 -0.09 3.64 9.94
C ASN A 36 -1.49 3.09 9.63
N LYS A 37 -2.34 3.04 10.67
CA LYS A 37 -3.71 2.51 10.58
C LYS A 37 -4.58 3.25 9.56
N ASN A 38 -4.32 4.54 9.33
CA ASN A 38 -5.05 5.31 8.32
C ASN A 38 -4.71 4.88 6.89
N ALA A 39 -3.48 4.39 6.65
CA ALA A 39 -3.03 3.94 5.34
C ALA A 39 -3.69 2.61 4.92
N ALA A 40 -3.88 1.68 5.87
CA ALA A 40 -4.57 0.41 5.61
C ALA A 40 -6.01 0.64 5.14
N CYS A 41 -6.73 1.52 5.83
CA CYS A 41 -8.10 1.91 5.49
C CYS A 41 -8.22 2.59 4.12
N LEU A 42 -7.22 3.39 3.75
CA LEU A 42 -7.17 4.04 2.44
C LEU A 42 -6.91 3.02 1.32
N ALA A 43 -5.97 2.10 1.53
CA ALA A 43 -5.63 1.05 0.58
C ALA A 43 -6.83 0.14 0.29
N GLU A 44 -7.61 -0.22 1.31
CA GLU A 44 -8.81 -1.05 1.14
C GLU A 44 -9.89 -0.33 0.31
N GLN A 45 -10.13 0.95 0.57
CA GLN A 45 -11.11 1.73 -0.20
C GLN A 45 -10.69 1.91 -1.66
N LEU A 46 -9.40 2.15 -1.90
CA LEU A 46 -8.85 2.21 -3.26
C LEU A 46 -9.00 0.85 -3.95
N ALA A 47 -8.61 -0.24 -3.31
CA ALA A 47 -8.76 -1.59 -3.87
C ALA A 47 -10.23 -1.89 -4.24
N LYS A 48 -11.19 -1.49 -3.38
CA LYS A 48 -12.63 -1.60 -3.67
C LYS A 48 -13.07 -0.75 -4.86
N GLN A 49 -12.56 0.47 -5.02
CA GLN A 49 -12.89 1.34 -6.15
C GLN A 49 -12.37 0.80 -7.49
N PHE A 50 -11.18 0.19 -7.49
CA PHE A 50 -10.56 -0.34 -8.70
C PHE A 50 -10.89 -1.81 -9.00
N LYS A 51 -11.63 -2.49 -8.10
CA LYS A 51 -12.09 -3.87 -8.33
C LYS A 51 -13.18 -3.89 -9.40
N GLY A 52 -12.79 -4.16 -10.65
CA GLY A 52 -13.69 -4.35 -11.79
C GLY A 52 -13.97 -3.09 -12.63
N ALA A 53 -13.33 -1.96 -12.33
CA ALA A 53 -13.45 -0.74 -13.13
C ALA A 53 -12.42 -0.74 -14.29
N PRO A 54 -12.80 -0.35 -15.52
CA PRO A 54 -11.84 -0.09 -16.59
C PRO A 54 -10.93 1.09 -16.19
N PRO A 55 -9.65 1.10 -16.63
CA PRO A 55 -8.63 2.07 -16.20
C PRO A 55 -8.94 3.54 -16.56
N SER A 56 -10.04 3.81 -17.29
CA SER A 56 -10.47 5.14 -17.72
C SER A 56 -11.55 5.79 -16.85
N SER A 57 -12.18 5.08 -15.91
CA SER A 57 -13.27 5.65 -15.09
C SER A 57 -12.75 6.32 -13.83
N SER A 58 -12.27 7.56 -13.97
CA SER A 58 -11.82 8.40 -12.84
C SER A 58 -13.01 8.98 -12.06
N SER A 59 -13.79 8.15 -11.37
CA SER A 59 -14.77 8.65 -10.41
C SER A 59 -14.03 9.01 -9.12
N ARG A 60 -13.67 10.29 -8.96
CA ARG A 60 -12.99 10.82 -7.78
C ARG A 60 -13.97 10.83 -6.59
N THR A 61 -14.16 9.69 -5.96
CA THR A 61 -14.77 9.62 -4.64
C THR A 61 -13.65 9.67 -3.62
N THR A 62 -13.57 10.76 -2.84
CA THR A 62 -12.63 10.90 -1.74
C THR A 62 -12.88 9.77 -0.72
N PRO A 63 -11.92 8.86 -0.49
CA PRO A 63 -12.08 7.82 0.51
C PRO A 63 -12.17 8.45 1.90
N SER A 64 -13.31 8.25 2.57
CA SER A 64 -13.53 8.72 3.94
C SER A 64 -13.24 7.57 4.88
N CYS A 65 -12.06 7.57 5.49
CA CYS A 65 -11.78 6.64 6.59
C CYS A 65 -12.48 7.16 7.85
N SER A 66 -13.65 6.63 8.18
CA SER A 66 -14.31 6.91 9.46
C SER A 66 -13.55 6.18 10.56
N THR A 67 -12.81 6.91 11.40
CA THR A 67 -12.23 6.37 12.62
C THR A 67 -13.36 6.00 13.59
N THR A 68 -13.92 4.80 13.47
CA THR A 68 -14.79 4.26 14.53
C THR A 68 -13.88 3.68 15.59
N GLY A 69 -13.56 4.49 16.60
CA GLY A 69 -13.11 3.99 17.88
C GLY A 69 -14.25 3.24 18.56
N SER A 70 -13.96 2.04 19.06
CA SER A 70 -14.74 1.35 20.08
C SER A 70 -13.76 0.63 20.99
#